data_AF-A0A9E4G929-F1
#
_entry.id   AF-A0A9E4G929-F1
#
_cell.length_a   1.000
_cell.length_b   1.000
_cell.length_c   1.000
_cell.angle_alpha   90.00
_cell.angle_beta   90.00
_cell.angle_gamma   90.00
#
_symmetry.space_group_name_H-M   'P 1'
#
loop_
_entity.id
_entity.type
_entity.pdbx_description
1 polymer ?
#
loop_
_entity_poly.entity_id
_entity_poly.type
_entity_poly.pdbx_seq_one_letter_code
_entity_poly.pdbx_strand_id
1 'polypeptide(L)'
;GIETNVATGYHAIEFLLWGQDLHGTEPGAGERPATDFDLGRCTGGNCDRRVAYLRTAAELLVRDLAWMADAWKEGGEARTALMSLGAEGMVRVIVTGLGNLAAGELAGARMQVGLELHDPEEEHDCFSDNTHESHYWDAVGLRNVYLARYQRIDGSLVAGPSLSALVRAVDPGLDRQLREHIDAAIQHADAIREAVADGKAYDQLLAPGDPDGERLIGDAIRALIAFSEQLRGVGSALGVGQFQFEIEG
;
A
#
# COMPACT_ATOMS: atom_id res chain seq x y z
N GLY A 1 -10.40 11.99 18.48
CA GLY A 1 -9.17 12.27 17.72
C GLY A 1 -9.57 12.15 16.29
N ILE A 2 -9.33 13.20 15.51
CA ILE A 2 -9.61 13.21 14.07
C ILE A 2 -8.48 12.40 13.41
N GLU A 3 -8.75 11.72 12.30
CA GLU A 3 -7.84 10.83 11.55
C GLU A 3 -6.48 11.48 11.17
N THR A 4 -6.37 12.80 11.32
CA THR A 4 -5.18 13.62 11.04
C THR A 4 -4.10 13.65 12.13
N ASN A 5 -4.22 12.88 13.23
CA ASN A 5 -3.21 12.92 14.31
C ASN A 5 -2.11 11.86 14.12
N VAL A 6 -1.16 12.14 13.23
CA VAL A 6 0.01 11.29 12.97
C VAL A 6 1.03 11.44 14.12
N ALA A 7 0.89 10.62 15.16
CA ALA A 7 1.74 10.68 16.35
C ALA A 7 2.79 9.55 16.44
N THR A 8 2.66 8.49 15.65
CA THR A 8 3.52 7.29 15.68
C THR A 8 3.59 6.63 14.30
N GLY A 9 4.48 5.65 14.12
CA GLY A 9 4.57 4.87 12.87
C GLY A 9 5.44 5.54 11.79
N TYR A 10 5.33 5.04 10.55
CA TYR A 10 6.13 5.51 9.41
C TYR A 10 5.93 7.01 9.14
N HIS A 11 4.69 7.48 8.99
CA HIS A 11 4.43 8.90 8.67
C HIS A 11 4.83 9.88 9.78
N ALA A 12 4.86 9.45 11.04
CA ALA A 12 5.40 10.30 12.11
C ALA A 12 6.92 10.47 11.97
N ILE A 13 7.63 9.41 11.57
CA ILE A 13 9.06 9.46 11.27
C ILE A 13 9.30 10.28 10.00
N GLU A 14 8.48 10.07 8.97
CA GLU A 14 8.50 10.83 7.72
C GLU A 14 8.34 12.33 7.97
N PHE A 15 7.29 12.76 8.68
CA PHE A 15 7.08 14.16 9.06
C PHE A 15 8.22 14.73 9.92
N LEU A 16 8.79 13.91 10.81
CA LEU A 16 9.96 14.33 11.59
C LEU A 16 11.17 14.56 10.69
N LEU A 17 11.37 13.79 9.64
CA LEU A 17 12.54 13.85 8.77
C LEU A 17 12.39 14.90 7.64
N TRP A 18 11.24 14.95 6.98
CA TRP A 18 10.95 15.87 5.88
C TRP A 18 10.24 17.15 6.32
N GLY A 19 9.43 17.09 7.38
CA GLY A 19 8.54 18.20 7.74
C GLY A 19 7.24 18.18 6.93
N GLN A 20 6.47 19.26 7.04
CA GLN A 20 5.28 19.43 6.22
C GLN A 20 5.73 19.75 4.79
N ASP A 21 5.10 19.11 3.80
CA ASP A 21 5.16 19.63 2.44
C ASP A 21 4.14 20.77 2.26
N LEU A 22 4.60 21.88 1.67
CA LEU A 22 3.79 23.09 1.47
C LEU A 22 3.75 23.51 0.00
N HIS A 23 4.19 22.65 -0.92
CA HIS A 23 4.23 22.95 -2.34
C HIS A 23 2.87 22.72 -3.00
N GLY A 24 1.95 22.02 -2.34
CA GLY A 24 0.63 21.74 -2.88
C GLY A 24 0.77 20.76 -4.04
N THR A 25 0.60 21.24 -5.27
CA THR A 25 0.82 20.44 -6.49
C THR A 25 1.98 21.00 -7.34
N GLU A 26 2.75 21.94 -6.78
CA GLU A 26 3.97 22.46 -7.39
C GLU A 26 5.17 21.56 -7.03
N PRO A 27 6.28 21.60 -7.79
CA PRO A 27 7.42 20.73 -7.48
C PRO A 27 8.02 21.01 -6.09
N GLY A 28 8.13 19.97 -5.26
CA GLY A 28 8.89 19.98 -4.01
C GLY A 28 8.30 19.04 -2.97
N ALA A 29 9.14 18.67 -2.00
CA ALA A 29 8.75 17.87 -0.83
C ALA A 29 8.99 18.67 0.46
N GLY A 30 8.76 18.04 1.61
CA GLY A 30 9.14 18.61 2.90
C GLY A 30 10.63 18.96 2.97
N GLU A 31 10.93 20.20 3.39
CA GLU A 31 12.29 20.79 3.33
C GLU A 31 13.01 20.83 4.68
N ARG A 32 12.67 19.97 5.65
CA ARG A 32 13.30 20.04 6.97
C ARG A 32 14.81 19.81 6.87
N PRO A 33 15.64 20.74 7.36
CA PRO A 33 17.08 20.60 7.27
C PRO A 33 17.60 19.59 8.31
N ALA A 34 18.62 18.80 7.96
CA ALA A 34 19.25 17.85 8.89
C ALA A 34 19.81 18.53 10.16
N THR A 35 20.11 19.83 10.11
CA THR A 35 20.53 20.63 11.27
C THR A 35 19.45 20.77 12.34
N ASP A 36 18.18 20.44 12.05
CA ASP A 36 17.11 20.28 13.05
C ASP A 36 17.32 19.08 13.98
N PHE A 37 18.32 18.25 13.71
CA PHE A 37 18.77 17.14 14.54
C PHE A 37 20.22 17.29 15.04
N ASP A 38 20.89 18.40 14.70
CA ASP A 38 22.26 18.70 15.14
C ASP A 38 22.22 19.48 16.47
N LEU A 39 22.61 18.83 17.57
CA LEU A 39 22.64 19.45 18.90
C LEU A 39 23.65 20.60 19.00
N GLY A 40 24.68 20.61 18.16
CA GLY A 40 25.71 21.66 18.13
C GLY A 40 25.37 22.82 17.21
N ARG A 41 24.46 22.62 16.24
CA ARG A 41 24.09 23.62 15.21
C ARG A 41 22.58 23.61 14.94
N CYS A 42 21.80 23.64 16.01
CA CYS A 42 20.35 23.52 15.95
C CYS A 42 19.70 24.72 15.22
N THR A 43 19.16 24.49 14.02
CA THR A 43 18.55 25.56 13.19
C THR A 43 17.09 25.82 13.50
N GLY A 44 16.29 24.77 13.74
CA GLY A 44 14.84 24.87 13.96
C GLY A 44 14.41 24.87 15.43
N GLY A 45 15.35 25.04 16.37
CA GLY A 45 15.09 24.94 17.81
C GLY A 45 14.65 23.53 18.26
N ASN A 46 14.64 23.30 19.58
CA ASN A 46 14.18 22.05 20.21
C ASN A 46 14.79 20.76 19.62
N CYS A 47 16.04 20.81 19.11
CA CYS A 47 16.65 19.67 18.41
C CYS A 47 16.85 18.47 19.34
N ASP A 48 17.11 18.70 20.62
CA ASP A 48 17.13 17.68 21.66
C ASP A 48 15.79 16.92 21.74
N ARG A 49 14.67 17.66 21.78
CA ARG A 49 13.33 17.08 21.78
C ARG A 49 13.02 16.37 20.46
N ARG A 50 13.43 16.93 19.32
CA ARG A 50 13.20 16.33 18.00
C ARG A 50 13.95 15.01 17.83
N VAL A 51 15.22 14.97 18.25
CA VAL A 51 16.03 13.73 18.29
C VAL A 51 15.40 12.70 19.24
N ALA A 52 14.95 13.12 20.42
CA ALA A 52 14.30 12.21 21.36
C ALA A 52 13.01 11.60 20.77
N TYR A 53 12.20 12.40 20.08
CA TYR A 53 10.98 11.91 19.44
C TYR A 53 11.31 10.96 18.28
N LEU A 54 12.20 11.34 17.35
CA LEU A 54 12.57 10.47 16.23
C LEU A 54 13.05 9.09 16.71
N ARG A 55 13.89 9.04 17.75
CA ARG A 55 14.33 7.78 18.36
C ARG A 55 13.16 6.99 18.95
N THR A 56 12.31 7.65 19.74
CA THR A 56 11.17 6.98 20.39
C THR A 56 10.18 6.43 19.36
N ALA A 57 9.87 7.19 18.30
CA ALA A 57 9.00 6.76 17.22
C ALA A 57 9.60 5.58 16.44
N ALA A 58 10.90 5.62 16.14
CA ALA A 58 11.60 4.52 15.48
C ALA A 58 11.67 3.25 16.34
N GLU A 59 11.97 3.38 17.64
CA GLU A 59 11.97 2.25 18.57
C GLU A 59 10.58 1.61 18.70
N LEU A 60 9.53 2.44 18.76
CA LEU A 60 8.14 1.97 18.74
C LEU A 60 7.83 1.21 17.44
N LEU A 61 8.16 1.77 16.28
CA LEU A 61 7.93 1.13 14.99
C LEU A 61 8.64 -0.22 14.89
N VAL A 62 9.91 -0.31 15.29
CA VAL A 62 10.66 -1.58 15.30
C VAL A 62 9.99 -2.61 16.21
N ARG A 63 9.50 -2.19 17.38
CA ARG A 63 8.78 -3.08 18.30
C ARG A 63 7.46 -3.59 17.70
N ASP A 64 6.69 -2.71 17.08
CA ASP A 64 5.39 -3.06 16.51
C ASP A 64 5.55 -3.99 15.31
N LEU A 65 6.57 -3.75 14.45
CA LEU A 65 6.95 -4.65 13.36
C LEU A 65 7.42 -6.02 13.87
N ALA A 66 8.20 -6.05 14.96
CA ALA A 66 8.64 -7.30 15.58
C ALA A 66 7.45 -8.11 16.14
N TRP A 67 6.51 -7.43 16.81
CA TRP A 67 5.28 -8.05 17.28
C TRP A 67 4.45 -8.62 16.12
N MET A 68 4.26 -7.86 15.04
CA MET A 68 3.54 -8.34 13.85
C MET A 68 4.22 -9.56 13.22
N ALA A 69 5.55 -9.55 13.10
CA ALA A 69 6.30 -10.70 12.60
C ALA A 69 6.13 -11.93 13.52
N ASP A 70 6.15 -11.73 14.83
CA ASP A 70 5.95 -12.80 15.81
C ASP A 70 4.53 -13.39 15.78
N ALA A 71 3.50 -12.56 15.57
CA ALA A 71 2.11 -13.00 15.46
C ALA A 71 1.90 -13.99 14.29
N TRP A 72 2.70 -13.90 13.24
CA TRP A 72 2.63 -14.77 12.05
C TRP A 72 3.59 -15.97 12.08
N LYS A 73 4.48 -16.08 13.08
CA LYS A 73 5.33 -17.27 13.27
C LYS A 73 4.49 -18.53 13.54
N GLU A 74 5.11 -19.70 13.42
CA GLU A 74 4.49 -20.95 13.86
C GLU A 74 4.12 -20.86 15.35
N GLY A 75 2.85 -21.13 15.67
CA GLY A 75 2.30 -20.95 17.03
C GLY A 75 1.96 -19.50 17.41
N GLY A 76 2.24 -18.51 16.55
CA GLY A 76 1.84 -17.12 16.75
C GLY A 76 0.31 -16.95 16.68
N GLU A 77 -0.21 -15.88 17.30
CA GLU A 77 -1.65 -15.69 17.47
C GLU A 77 -2.40 -15.55 16.14
N ALA A 78 -1.89 -14.75 15.20
CA ALA A 78 -2.54 -14.51 13.91
C ALA A 78 -2.53 -15.78 13.05
N ARG A 79 -1.39 -16.49 13.00
CA ARG A 79 -1.29 -17.76 12.27
C ARG A 79 -2.19 -18.83 12.90
N THR A 80 -2.25 -18.92 14.22
CA THR A 80 -3.11 -19.87 14.93
C THR A 80 -4.59 -19.58 14.68
N ALA A 81 -4.98 -18.31 14.74
CA ALA A 81 -6.34 -17.87 14.44
C ALA A 81 -6.73 -18.27 13.01
N LEU A 82 -5.90 -17.94 12.02
CA LEU A 82 -6.13 -18.30 10.61
C LEU A 82 -6.28 -19.82 10.42
N MET A 83 -5.38 -20.60 11.01
CA MET A 83 -5.40 -22.07 10.88
C MET A 83 -6.62 -22.72 11.52
N SER A 84 -7.22 -22.08 12.54
CA SER A 84 -8.42 -22.60 13.22
C SER A 84 -9.70 -22.49 12.39
N LEU A 85 -9.69 -21.71 11.29
CA LEU A 85 -10.84 -21.50 10.41
C LEU A 85 -11.08 -22.66 9.42
N GLY A 86 -10.14 -23.60 9.32
CA GLY A 86 -10.18 -24.65 8.29
C GLY A 86 -9.95 -24.10 6.86
N ALA A 87 -9.92 -24.98 5.87
CA ALA A 87 -9.52 -24.64 4.50
C ALA A 87 -10.40 -23.54 3.87
N GLU A 88 -11.73 -23.69 3.95
CA GLU A 88 -12.67 -22.73 3.37
C GLU A 88 -12.56 -21.35 4.03
N GLY A 89 -12.42 -21.32 5.36
CA GLY A 89 -12.25 -20.08 6.11
C GLY A 89 -10.92 -19.38 5.80
N MET A 90 -9.84 -20.14 5.64
CA MET A 90 -8.54 -19.58 5.21
C MET A 90 -8.60 -18.98 3.80
N VAL A 91 -9.24 -19.68 2.85
CA VAL A 91 -9.46 -19.14 1.49
C VAL A 91 -10.29 -17.86 1.57
N ARG A 92 -11.31 -17.82 2.43
CA ARG A 92 -12.14 -16.63 2.61
C ARG A 92 -11.31 -15.43 3.09
N VAL A 93 -10.46 -15.62 4.10
CA VAL A 93 -9.58 -14.55 4.60
C VAL A 93 -8.63 -14.04 3.51
N ILE A 94 -8.01 -14.93 2.73
CA ILE A 94 -7.09 -14.54 1.64
C ILE A 94 -7.82 -13.72 0.59
N VAL A 95 -8.97 -14.19 0.11
CA VAL A 95 -9.73 -13.51 -0.96
C VAL A 95 -10.29 -12.18 -0.47
N THR A 96 -10.81 -12.11 0.76
CA THR A 96 -11.27 -10.85 1.36
C THR A 96 -10.13 -9.85 1.51
N GLY A 97 -8.96 -10.26 2.00
CA GLY A 97 -7.81 -9.38 2.13
C GLY A 97 -7.33 -8.82 0.78
N LEU A 98 -7.27 -9.67 -0.26
CA LEU A 98 -6.92 -9.24 -1.62
C LEU A 98 -7.93 -8.24 -2.18
N GLY A 99 -9.22 -8.52 -2.02
CA GLY A 99 -10.28 -7.66 -2.56
C GLY A 99 -10.39 -6.30 -1.86
N ASN A 100 -10.28 -6.29 -0.52
CA ASN A 100 -10.32 -5.06 0.27
C ASN A 100 -9.08 -4.19 0.03
N LEU A 101 -7.87 -4.78 0.02
CA LEU A 101 -6.66 -4.01 -0.28
C LEU A 101 -6.71 -3.43 -1.69
N ALA A 102 -7.19 -4.18 -2.68
CA ALA A 102 -7.25 -3.70 -4.05
C ALA A 102 -8.29 -2.58 -4.25
N ALA A 103 -9.56 -2.80 -3.88
CA ALA A 103 -10.62 -1.85 -4.20
C ALA A 103 -10.89 -0.82 -3.09
N GLY A 104 -11.00 -1.26 -1.84
CA GLY A 104 -11.34 -0.37 -0.73
C GLY A 104 -10.18 0.57 -0.40
N GLU A 105 -9.02 -0.02 -0.11
CA GLU A 105 -7.86 0.71 0.40
C GLU A 105 -7.08 1.39 -0.73
N LEU A 106 -6.50 0.61 -1.66
CA LEU A 106 -5.57 1.17 -2.62
C LEU A 106 -6.28 2.00 -3.69
N ALA A 107 -7.33 1.45 -4.32
CA ALA A 107 -8.07 2.20 -5.34
C ALA A 107 -8.90 3.34 -4.72
N GLY A 108 -9.73 3.05 -3.73
CA GLY A 108 -10.62 4.01 -3.09
C GLY A 108 -9.86 5.03 -2.24
N ALA A 109 -9.46 4.62 -1.03
CA ALA A 109 -8.92 5.53 -0.02
C ALA A 109 -7.62 6.22 -0.44
N ARG A 110 -6.66 5.50 -1.02
CA ARG A 110 -5.29 6.03 -1.27
C ARG A 110 -5.11 6.71 -2.62
N MET A 111 -5.97 6.42 -3.61
CA MET A 111 -5.81 6.96 -4.97
C MET A 111 -7.00 7.81 -5.40
N GLN A 112 -8.23 7.34 -5.21
CA GLN A 112 -9.42 8.00 -5.72
C GLN A 112 -9.76 9.29 -4.95
N VAL A 113 -9.66 9.28 -3.61
CA VAL A 113 -9.98 10.45 -2.78
C VAL A 113 -9.11 11.65 -3.15
N GLY A 114 -7.78 11.50 -3.16
CA GLY A 114 -6.86 12.58 -3.54
C GLY A 114 -7.07 13.05 -4.99
N LEU A 115 -7.39 12.13 -5.91
CA LEU A 115 -7.66 12.48 -7.31
C LEU A 115 -8.95 13.30 -7.47
N GLU A 116 -10.03 12.93 -6.78
CA GLU A 116 -11.32 13.62 -6.88
C GLU A 116 -11.32 14.97 -6.18
N LEU A 117 -10.59 15.09 -5.06
CA LEU A 117 -10.46 16.33 -4.30
C LEU A 117 -9.38 17.25 -4.88
N HIS A 118 -8.50 16.73 -5.74
CA HIS A 118 -7.25 17.38 -6.14
C HIS A 118 -6.45 17.86 -4.91
N ASP A 119 -6.43 17.04 -3.87
CA ASP A 119 -5.83 17.38 -2.58
C ASP A 119 -4.57 16.54 -2.35
N PRO A 120 -3.37 17.16 -2.38
CA PRO A 120 -2.13 16.48 -2.08
C PRO A 120 -2.04 16.03 -0.62
N GLU A 121 -2.81 16.58 0.32
CA GLU A 121 -2.81 16.11 1.71
C GLU A 121 -3.53 14.75 1.87
N GLU A 122 -4.26 14.29 0.84
CA GLU A 122 -4.91 12.98 0.81
C GLU A 122 -4.01 11.88 0.20
N GLU A 123 -2.78 12.22 -0.22
CA GLU A 123 -1.81 11.21 -0.68
C GLU A 123 -1.09 10.52 0.49
N HIS A 124 -0.63 9.27 0.28
CA HIS A 124 -0.16 8.41 1.36
C HIS A 124 1.15 8.87 2.02
N ASP A 125 2.15 9.27 1.22
CA ASP A 125 3.49 9.66 1.68
C ASP A 125 3.78 11.13 1.32
N CYS A 126 2.83 12.01 1.67
CA CYS A 126 2.78 13.42 1.23
C CYS A 126 3.96 14.29 1.71
N PHE A 127 4.72 13.85 2.71
CA PHE A 127 5.85 14.63 3.20
C PHE A 127 7.13 14.37 2.39
N SER A 128 7.25 13.19 1.79
CA SER A 128 8.50 12.69 1.20
C SER A 128 8.43 12.42 -0.31
N ASP A 129 7.32 12.72 -0.96
CA ASP A 129 7.02 12.44 -2.37
C ASP A 129 7.13 10.95 -2.74
N ASN A 130 6.86 10.05 -1.79
CA ASN A 130 7.13 8.62 -1.96
C ASN A 130 5.89 7.78 -2.32
N THR A 131 4.72 8.40 -2.47
CA THR A 131 3.41 7.73 -2.65
C THR A 131 3.41 6.71 -3.79
N HIS A 132 4.05 7.04 -4.92
CA HIS A 132 4.17 6.17 -6.09
C HIS A 132 4.85 4.82 -5.79
N GLU A 133 5.84 4.78 -4.91
CA GLU A 133 6.49 3.53 -4.48
C GLU A 133 5.55 2.70 -3.60
N SER A 134 4.88 3.34 -2.64
CA SER A 134 3.93 2.66 -1.76
C SER A 134 2.79 2.00 -2.55
N HIS A 135 2.19 2.73 -3.50
CA HIS A 135 1.15 2.19 -4.38
C HIS A 135 1.64 1.01 -5.22
N TYR A 136 2.84 1.11 -5.79
CA TYR A 136 3.42 0.02 -6.58
C TYR A 136 3.68 -1.23 -5.74
N TRP A 137 4.28 -1.09 -4.56
CA TRP A 137 4.60 -2.24 -3.71
C TRP A 137 3.37 -2.89 -3.11
N ASP A 138 2.29 -2.14 -2.85
CA ASP A 138 0.98 -2.70 -2.50
C ASP A 138 0.41 -3.55 -3.65
N ALA A 139 0.46 -3.05 -4.89
CA ALA A 139 0.01 -3.82 -6.06
C ALA A 139 0.84 -5.10 -6.27
N VAL A 140 2.17 -5.02 -6.06
CA VAL A 140 3.04 -6.21 -6.07
C VAL A 140 2.70 -7.18 -4.93
N GLY A 141 2.34 -6.66 -3.76
CA GLY A 141 1.88 -7.43 -2.60
C GLY A 141 0.66 -8.30 -2.91
N LEU A 142 -0.33 -7.74 -3.61
CA LEU A 142 -1.49 -8.49 -4.09
C LEU A 142 -1.04 -9.72 -4.92
N ARG A 143 -0.08 -9.53 -5.85
CA ARG A 143 0.41 -10.62 -6.72
C ARG A 143 1.18 -11.66 -5.94
N ASN A 144 2.00 -11.22 -4.99
CA ASN A 144 2.77 -12.11 -4.13
C ASN A 144 1.86 -13.04 -3.34
N VAL A 145 0.74 -12.53 -2.82
CA VAL A 145 -0.26 -13.33 -2.09
C VAL A 145 -1.02 -14.27 -3.03
N TYR A 146 -1.52 -13.77 -4.17
CA TYR A 146 -2.29 -14.60 -5.11
C TYR A 146 -1.48 -15.76 -5.70
N LEU A 147 -0.20 -15.51 -6.02
CA LEU A 147 0.73 -16.51 -6.56
C LEU A 147 1.50 -17.29 -5.48
N ALA A 148 1.37 -16.89 -4.20
CA ALA A 148 2.16 -17.40 -3.08
C ALA A 148 3.67 -17.45 -3.37
N ARG A 149 4.21 -16.36 -3.95
CA ARG A 149 5.60 -16.28 -4.38
C ARG A 149 6.13 -14.85 -4.29
N TYR A 150 7.28 -14.66 -3.66
CA TYR A 150 8.01 -13.39 -3.68
C TYR A 150 9.52 -13.60 -3.51
N GLN A 151 10.31 -12.61 -3.93
CA GLN A 151 11.76 -12.60 -3.73
C GLN A 151 12.09 -11.76 -2.49
N ARG A 152 12.93 -12.30 -1.60
CA ARG A 152 13.44 -11.57 -0.44
C ARG A 152 14.52 -10.57 -0.86
N ILE A 153 14.84 -9.64 0.04
CA ILE A 153 15.91 -8.65 -0.13
C ILE A 153 17.28 -9.30 -0.38
N ASP A 154 17.53 -10.48 0.21
CA ASP A 154 18.75 -11.26 -0.02
C ASP A 154 18.78 -12.03 -1.36
N GLY A 155 17.75 -11.85 -2.20
CA GLY A 155 17.58 -12.52 -3.48
C GLY A 155 16.98 -13.92 -3.39
N SER A 156 16.81 -14.50 -2.20
CA SER A 156 16.21 -15.82 -2.03
C SER A 156 14.71 -15.82 -2.39
N LEU A 157 14.24 -16.93 -2.97
CA LEU A 157 12.85 -17.07 -3.37
C LEU A 157 12.02 -17.74 -2.27
N VAL A 158 10.87 -17.15 -1.95
CA VAL A 158 9.79 -17.79 -1.21
C VAL A 158 8.72 -18.21 -2.21
N ALA A 159 8.31 -19.47 -2.17
CA ALA A 159 7.24 -20.01 -3.00
C ALA A 159 6.53 -21.15 -2.28
N GLY A 160 5.24 -21.34 -2.55
CA GLY A 160 4.44 -22.44 -1.99
C GLY A 160 3.14 -22.70 -2.75
N PRO A 161 2.26 -23.56 -2.21
CA PRO A 161 0.90 -23.72 -2.72
C PRO A 161 0.18 -22.36 -2.76
N SER A 162 -0.56 -22.09 -3.84
CA SER A 162 -1.13 -20.77 -4.10
C SER A 162 -2.63 -20.81 -4.37
N LEU A 163 -3.29 -19.68 -4.14
CA LEU A 163 -4.69 -19.51 -4.52
C LEU A 163 -4.85 -19.62 -6.05
N SER A 164 -3.91 -19.07 -6.82
CA SER A 164 -3.84 -19.28 -8.28
C SER A 164 -3.89 -20.76 -8.66
N ALA A 165 -3.10 -21.62 -8.01
CA ALA A 165 -3.11 -23.05 -8.32
C ALA A 165 -4.45 -23.73 -7.97
N LEU A 166 -5.09 -23.32 -6.88
CA LEU A 166 -6.42 -23.81 -6.48
C LEU A 166 -7.49 -23.40 -7.49
N VAL A 167 -7.53 -22.11 -7.86
CA VAL A 167 -8.49 -21.59 -8.85
C VAL A 167 -8.26 -22.27 -10.19
N ARG A 168 -7.02 -22.36 -10.67
CA ARG A 168 -6.70 -22.99 -11.95
C ARG A 168 -7.14 -24.45 -12.04
N ALA A 169 -7.14 -25.18 -10.94
CA ALA A 169 -7.54 -26.58 -10.92
C ALA A 169 -9.04 -26.78 -11.20
N VAL A 170 -9.87 -25.77 -10.91
CA VAL A 170 -11.32 -25.81 -11.09
C VAL A 170 -11.78 -24.95 -12.28
N ASP A 171 -11.21 -23.76 -12.42
CA ASP A 171 -11.47 -22.81 -13.48
C ASP A 171 -10.17 -22.16 -14.00
N PRO A 172 -9.53 -22.78 -15.02
CA PRO A 172 -8.34 -22.22 -15.66
C PRO A 172 -8.57 -20.89 -16.39
N GLY A 173 -9.82 -20.58 -16.75
CA GLY A 173 -10.19 -19.31 -17.38
C GLY A 173 -10.12 -18.17 -16.37
N LEU A 174 -10.74 -18.38 -15.22
CA LEU A 174 -10.74 -17.43 -14.11
C LEU A 174 -9.33 -17.16 -13.57
N ASP A 175 -8.49 -18.19 -13.36
CA ASP A 175 -7.09 -18.00 -12.93
C ASP A 175 -6.32 -17.10 -13.91
N ARG A 176 -6.48 -17.35 -15.22
CA ARG A 176 -5.82 -16.54 -16.24
C ARG A 176 -6.26 -15.08 -16.16
N GLN A 177 -7.56 -14.83 -16.05
CA GLN A 177 -8.10 -13.48 -15.95
C GLN A 177 -7.62 -12.76 -14.69
N LEU A 178 -7.62 -13.43 -13.53
CA LEU A 178 -7.10 -12.84 -12.29
C LEU A 178 -5.62 -12.47 -12.40
N ARG A 179 -4.81 -13.29 -13.08
CA ARG A 179 -3.40 -13.00 -13.34
C ARG A 179 -3.22 -11.83 -14.31
N GLU A 180 -4.03 -11.77 -15.37
CA GLU A 180 -4.00 -10.66 -16.32
C GLU A 180 -4.39 -9.33 -15.64
N HIS A 181 -5.44 -9.33 -14.81
CA HIS A 181 -5.87 -8.13 -14.08
C HIS A 181 -4.84 -7.64 -13.07
N ILE A 182 -4.22 -8.54 -12.31
CA ILE A 182 -3.22 -8.12 -11.32
C ILE A 182 -1.91 -7.65 -11.96
N ASP A 183 -1.51 -8.26 -13.08
CA ASP A 183 -0.36 -7.78 -13.85
C ASP A 183 -0.66 -6.41 -14.49
N ALA A 184 -1.89 -6.17 -14.94
CA ALA A 184 -2.32 -4.85 -15.41
C ALA A 184 -2.31 -3.79 -14.29
N ALA A 185 -2.80 -4.12 -13.09
CA ALA A 185 -2.74 -3.20 -11.95
C ALA A 185 -1.30 -2.80 -11.60
N ILE A 186 -0.36 -3.75 -11.62
CA ILE A 186 1.06 -3.48 -11.40
C ILE A 186 1.65 -2.63 -12.54
N GLN A 187 1.30 -2.90 -13.80
CA GLN A 187 1.75 -2.10 -14.94
C GLN A 187 1.30 -0.64 -14.83
N HIS A 188 0.06 -0.39 -14.41
CA HIS A 188 -0.44 0.97 -14.22
C HIS A 188 0.20 1.67 -13.02
N ALA A 189 0.45 0.96 -11.92
CA ALA A 189 1.21 1.51 -10.81
C ALA A 189 2.66 1.83 -11.20
N ASP A 190 3.30 1.00 -12.04
CA ASP A 190 4.64 1.25 -12.56
C ASP A 190 4.67 2.46 -13.52
N ALA A 191 3.63 2.65 -14.32
CA ALA A 191 3.52 3.84 -15.19
C ALA A 191 3.46 5.15 -14.38
N ILE A 192 2.87 5.13 -13.18
CA ILE A 192 2.94 6.26 -12.24
C ILE A 192 4.38 6.47 -11.76
N ARG A 193 5.10 5.39 -11.38
CA ARG A 193 6.51 5.49 -10.99
C ARG A 193 7.40 6.02 -12.11
N GLU A 194 7.15 5.61 -13.35
CA GLU A 194 7.85 6.12 -14.53
C GLU A 194 7.61 7.63 -14.72
N ALA A 195 6.37 8.09 -14.54
CA ALA A 195 6.06 9.53 -14.58
C ALA A 195 6.80 10.33 -13.49
N VAL A 196 6.91 9.76 -12.28
CA VAL A 196 7.70 10.37 -11.19
C VAL A 196 9.19 10.38 -11.50
N ALA A 197 9.72 9.28 -12.04
CA ALA A 197 11.12 9.20 -12.48
C ALA A 197 11.44 10.22 -13.60
N ASP A 198 10.45 10.56 -14.44
CA ASP A 198 10.53 11.58 -15.48
C ASP A 198 10.32 13.02 -14.96
N GLY A 199 10.13 13.19 -13.65
CA GLY A 199 10.18 14.48 -12.95
C GLY A 199 8.83 15.10 -12.59
N LYS A 200 7.74 14.33 -12.60
CA LYS A 200 6.44 14.75 -12.05
C LYS A 200 6.11 13.96 -10.79
N ALA A 201 6.27 14.56 -9.61
CA ALA A 201 5.89 13.91 -8.35
C ALA A 201 4.37 13.60 -8.29
N TYR A 202 3.96 12.72 -7.37
CA TYR A 202 2.60 12.16 -7.39
C TYR A 202 1.53 13.23 -7.10
N ASP A 203 1.77 14.12 -6.14
CA ASP A 203 1.02 15.35 -5.88
C ASP A 203 0.79 16.20 -7.14
N GLN A 204 1.79 16.32 -8.02
CA GLN A 204 1.67 17.05 -9.27
C GLN A 204 0.73 16.35 -10.26
N LEU A 205 0.62 15.02 -10.19
CA LEU A 205 -0.36 14.25 -10.98
C LEU A 205 -1.80 14.46 -10.49
N LEU A 206 -1.99 14.94 -9.26
CA LEU A 206 -3.30 15.32 -8.71
C LEU A 206 -3.74 16.73 -9.13
N ALA A 207 -2.85 17.54 -9.71
CA ALA A 207 -3.13 18.92 -10.07
C ALA A 207 -4.41 19.08 -10.90
N PRO A 208 -5.32 20.02 -10.56
CA PRO A 208 -6.52 20.28 -11.34
C PRO A 208 -6.18 20.60 -12.80
N GLY A 209 -6.73 19.83 -13.73
CA GLY A 209 -6.51 20.03 -15.15
C GLY A 209 -5.20 19.44 -15.70
N ASP A 210 -4.56 18.49 -15.00
CA ASP A 210 -3.56 17.59 -15.58
C ASP A 210 -4.23 16.31 -16.15
N PRO A 211 -4.61 16.27 -17.45
CA PRO A 211 -5.24 15.09 -18.04
C PRO A 211 -4.30 13.89 -18.14
N ASP A 212 -2.99 14.08 -18.01
CA ASP A 212 -2.03 12.98 -17.95
C ASP A 212 -2.02 12.34 -16.56
N GLY A 213 -2.02 13.14 -15.51
CA GLY A 213 -2.15 12.69 -14.13
C GLY A 213 -3.49 11.97 -13.87
N GLU A 214 -4.60 12.59 -14.26
CA GLU A 214 -5.94 11.99 -14.14
C GLU A 214 -6.05 10.63 -14.83
N ARG A 215 -5.43 10.50 -16.00
CA ARG A 215 -5.41 9.23 -16.74
C ARG A 215 -4.56 8.18 -16.04
N LEU A 216 -3.33 8.53 -15.64
CA LEU A 216 -2.41 7.58 -15.00
C LEU A 216 -2.98 7.00 -13.71
N ILE A 217 -3.46 7.86 -12.81
CA ILE A 217 -4.05 7.44 -11.53
C ILE A 217 -5.39 6.73 -11.78
N GLY A 218 -6.23 7.27 -12.67
CA GLY A 218 -7.51 6.66 -13.01
C GLY A 218 -7.40 5.27 -13.65
N ASP A 219 -6.38 5.03 -14.48
CA ASP A 219 -6.13 3.70 -15.07
C ASP A 219 -5.72 2.69 -14.00
N ALA A 220 -4.86 3.08 -13.05
CA ALA A 220 -4.49 2.22 -11.93
C ALA A 220 -5.69 1.88 -11.02
N ILE A 221 -6.52 2.88 -10.67
CA ILE A 221 -7.77 2.69 -9.92
C ILE A 221 -8.66 1.67 -10.62
N ARG A 222 -8.93 1.86 -11.92
CA ARG A 222 -9.78 0.96 -12.70
C ARG A 222 -9.23 -0.47 -12.76
N ALA A 223 -7.92 -0.63 -12.90
CA ALA A 223 -7.30 -1.94 -12.94
C ALA A 223 -7.41 -2.69 -11.59
N LEU A 224 -7.24 -1.98 -10.47
CA LEU A 224 -7.40 -2.54 -9.13
C LEU A 224 -8.86 -2.94 -8.84
N ILE A 225 -9.83 -2.10 -9.21
CA ILE A 225 -11.26 -2.42 -9.10
C ILE A 225 -11.59 -3.64 -9.95
N ALA A 226 -11.11 -3.71 -11.19
CA ALA A 226 -11.34 -4.86 -12.07
C ALA A 226 -10.76 -6.17 -11.49
N PHE A 227 -9.57 -6.10 -10.89
CA PHE A 227 -9.00 -7.26 -10.16
C PHE A 227 -9.89 -7.68 -8.98
N SER A 228 -10.34 -6.72 -8.16
CA SER A 228 -11.21 -7.00 -7.01
C SER A 228 -12.56 -7.58 -7.43
N GLU A 229 -13.21 -7.01 -8.46
CA GLU A 229 -14.45 -7.56 -9.02
C GLU A 229 -14.27 -9.01 -9.45
N GLN A 230 -13.14 -9.33 -10.08
CA GLN A 230 -12.90 -10.66 -10.57
C GLN A 230 -12.62 -11.70 -9.47
N LEU A 231 -12.14 -11.27 -8.30
CA LEU A 231 -11.99 -12.14 -7.13
C LEU A 231 -13.34 -12.70 -6.65
N ARG A 232 -14.47 -12.06 -6.94
CA ARG A 232 -15.80 -12.58 -6.60
C ARG A 232 -16.08 -13.94 -7.26
N GLY A 233 -15.50 -14.18 -8.44
CA GLY A 233 -15.59 -15.46 -9.15
C GLY A 233 -14.97 -16.64 -8.39
N VAL A 234 -13.97 -16.38 -7.54
CA VAL A 234 -13.27 -17.41 -6.74
C VAL A 234 -14.25 -18.12 -5.80
N GLY A 235 -15.24 -17.38 -5.29
CA GLY A 235 -16.23 -17.89 -4.35
C GLY A 235 -17.08 -19.01 -4.93
N SER A 236 -17.58 -18.76 -6.15
CA SER A 236 -18.32 -19.73 -6.94
C SER A 236 -17.45 -20.89 -7.41
N ALA A 237 -16.22 -20.61 -7.88
CA ALA A 237 -15.31 -21.63 -8.40
C ALA A 237 -14.89 -22.63 -7.32
N LEU A 238 -14.59 -22.17 -6.10
CA LEU A 238 -14.11 -23.02 -5.01
C LEU A 238 -15.22 -23.49 -4.07
N GLY A 239 -16.47 -23.10 -4.30
CA GLY A 239 -17.60 -23.46 -3.43
C GLY A 239 -17.56 -22.82 -2.05
N VAL A 240 -16.81 -21.73 -1.87
CA VAL A 240 -16.60 -21.05 -0.58
C VAL A 240 -17.57 -19.90 -0.33
N GLY A 241 -18.61 -19.75 -1.15
CA GLY A 241 -19.67 -18.74 -1.02
C GLY A 241 -19.31 -17.38 -1.63
N GLN A 242 -20.17 -16.38 -1.46
CA GLN A 242 -19.95 -15.05 -2.04
C GLN A 242 -19.01 -14.18 -1.18
N PHE A 243 -18.36 -13.24 -1.87
CA PHE A 243 -17.49 -12.22 -1.28
C PHE A 243 -18.13 -10.83 -1.41
N GLN A 244 -18.05 -10.07 -0.33
CA GLN A 244 -18.29 -8.63 -0.29
C GLN A 244 -16.97 -7.98 0.08
N PHE A 245 -16.54 -7.04 -0.76
CA PHE A 245 -15.35 -6.24 -0.52
C PHE A 245 -15.80 -4.82 -0.19
N GLU A 246 -15.05 -4.16 0.67
CA GLU A 246 -15.21 -2.73 0.93
C GLU A 246 -14.89 -1.97 -0.36
N ILE A 247 -15.76 -1.03 -0.71
CA ILE A 247 -15.54 -0.05 -1.77
C ILE A 247 -15.76 1.29 -1.07
N GLU A 248 -14.68 2.00 -0.81
CA GLU A 248 -14.74 3.36 -0.31
C GLU A 248 -14.83 4.30 -1.52
N GLY A 249 -15.90 5.10 -1.56
CA GLY A 249 -16.27 5.99 -2.66
C GLY A 249 -17.59 6.68 -2.38
#